data_AF-A0A7S1WGT6-F1
#
_entry.id   AF-A0A7S1WGT6-F1
#
_cell.length_a   1.000
_cell.length_b   1.000
_cell.length_c   1.000
_cell.angle_alpha   90.00
_cell.angle_beta   90.00
_cell.angle_gamma   90.00
#
_symmetry.space_group_name_H-M   'P 1'
#
loop_
_entity.id
_entity.type
_entity.pdbx_description
1 polymer ?
#
loop_
_entity_poly.entity_id
_entity_poly.type
_entity_poly.pdbx_seq_one_letter_code
_entity_poly.pdbx_strand_id
1 'polypeptide(L)'
;MVDSSAPPAPAGAGGAVEAKHLPEAWKLVRQMRDPFVAEIVCGVPSIDLPLNFRLPAEAREWPSLDAALHVLSGSKFDPRTCRRNTTQYTPEEEGKLFSVICPTNSNRRMWHGLLYECFQAQRYEPKELVIVDTGTAPSTKFEEIAKDDPRVVYNFFPVADTKDPRANADGKSKNQAWSLGLKRNIACRIARGSVIAQFDDDDLYFPEYLDWFWPRVVQAAGADGDGLGPALAKLSEWHLFDLANMAFHYMNPLERKCMPLREQPAALYGWGFSYVFTRRAWELSPFPDVHFAEDAGFVEGLLARGIPVSLLKIPEDRTLVAHTVHPSSTTGGEVSVGQRGCDNPVQTPKEFDGLYRKLAESVHTKAKHRHLIGQPQRGSRAR
;
A
#
# COMPACT_ATOMS: atom_id res chain seq x y z
N MET A 1 -65.70 17.53 -9.69
CA MET A 1 -64.80 17.82 -8.57
C MET A 1 -63.93 16.60 -8.41
N VAL A 2 -62.72 16.64 -8.97
CA VAL A 2 -61.79 15.50 -8.97
C VAL A 2 -60.83 15.71 -7.82
N ASP A 3 -60.75 14.68 -6.99
CA ASP A 3 -60.05 14.59 -5.72
C ASP A 3 -58.54 14.80 -5.89
N SER A 4 -57.99 15.74 -5.11
CA SER A 4 -56.58 16.11 -5.11
C SER A 4 -55.89 15.53 -3.88
N SER A 5 -55.32 14.33 -4.02
CA SER A 5 -54.42 13.78 -3.01
C SER A 5 -53.13 13.32 -3.68
N ALA A 6 -52.26 14.28 -4.00
CA ALA A 6 -50.86 13.99 -4.24
C ALA A 6 -50.22 13.54 -2.90
N PRO A 7 -49.38 12.49 -2.89
CA PRO A 7 -48.68 12.08 -1.68
C PRO A 7 -47.70 13.19 -1.22
N PRO A 8 -47.45 13.33 0.10
CA PRO A 8 -46.52 14.33 0.60
C PRO A 8 -45.12 14.05 0.06
N ALA A 9 -44.48 15.10 -0.46
CA ALA A 9 -43.08 15.07 -0.83
C ALA A 9 -42.22 14.65 0.39
N PRO A 10 -41.17 13.83 0.18
CA PRO A 10 -40.32 13.41 1.29
C PRO A 10 -39.69 14.62 1.97
N ALA A 11 -39.84 14.67 3.30
CA ALA A 11 -39.28 15.69 4.14
C ALA A 11 -37.74 15.63 4.14
N GLY A 12 -37.10 16.78 3.87
CA GLY A 12 -35.72 17.04 4.26
C GLY A 12 -34.65 16.88 3.18
N ALA A 13 -34.69 17.70 2.12
CA ALA A 13 -33.48 18.01 1.36
C ALA A 13 -32.54 18.87 2.22
N GLY A 14 -31.80 18.24 3.14
CA GLY A 14 -30.65 18.89 3.76
C GLY A 14 -29.68 19.30 2.66
N GLY A 15 -29.28 20.57 2.61
CA GLY A 15 -28.33 21.05 1.62
C GLY A 15 -26.98 20.35 1.75
N ALA A 16 -26.31 20.14 0.61
CA ALA A 16 -24.93 19.67 0.54
C ALA A 16 -24.03 20.51 1.47
N VAL A 17 -23.08 19.87 2.14
CA VAL A 17 -22.18 20.50 3.11
C VAL A 17 -20.77 20.63 2.51
N GLU A 18 -20.17 21.81 2.60
CA GLU A 18 -18.77 21.98 2.18
C GLU A 18 -17.84 21.23 3.15
N ALA A 19 -16.86 20.50 2.63
CA ALA A 19 -15.99 19.64 3.43
C ALA A 19 -15.29 20.39 4.58
N LYS A 20 -14.91 21.66 4.35
CA LYS A 20 -14.31 22.54 5.36
C LYS A 20 -15.21 22.85 6.57
N HIS A 21 -16.52 22.62 6.45
CA HIS A 21 -17.48 22.79 7.54
C HIS A 21 -17.68 21.50 8.37
N LEU A 22 -16.92 20.44 8.08
CA LEU A 22 -16.81 19.25 8.93
C LEU A 22 -15.41 19.25 9.58
N PRO A 23 -15.23 19.86 10.77
CA PRO A 23 -13.90 20.20 11.29
C PRO A 23 -12.94 19.01 11.41
N GLU A 24 -13.42 17.88 11.94
CA GLU A 24 -12.59 16.69 12.14
C GLU A 24 -12.23 16.01 10.81
N ALA A 25 -13.17 15.92 9.86
CA ALA A 25 -12.88 15.40 8.53
C ALA A 25 -11.90 16.33 7.79
N TRP A 26 -12.08 17.64 7.92
CA TRP A 26 -11.21 18.63 7.29
C TRP A 26 -9.80 18.66 7.90
N LYS A 27 -9.67 18.37 9.20
CA LYS A 27 -8.37 18.16 9.86
C LYS A 27 -7.63 16.99 9.22
N LEU A 28 -8.29 15.86 8.98
CA LEU A 28 -7.71 14.70 8.32
C LEU A 28 -7.33 14.99 6.85
N VAL A 29 -8.18 15.71 6.10
CA VAL A 29 -7.87 16.15 4.73
C VAL A 29 -6.58 16.99 4.72
N ARG A 30 -6.47 17.97 5.63
CA ARG A 30 -5.27 18.81 5.74
C ARG A 30 -4.03 18.02 6.17
N GLN A 31 -4.20 17.05 7.07
CA GLN A 31 -3.10 16.20 7.52
C GLN A 31 -2.57 15.32 6.38
N MET A 32 -3.45 14.71 5.58
CA MET A 32 -3.03 13.88 4.45
C MET A 32 -2.45 14.72 3.30
N ARG A 33 -2.91 15.95 3.09
CA ARG A 33 -2.38 16.88 2.07
C ARG A 33 -1.49 17.96 2.67
N ASP A 34 -0.73 17.63 3.71
CA ASP A 34 0.19 18.57 4.33
C ASP A 34 1.33 18.91 3.34
N PRO A 35 1.49 20.19 2.91
CA PRO A 35 2.52 20.56 1.94
C PRO A 35 3.94 20.35 2.46
N PHE A 36 4.18 20.50 3.76
CA PHE A 36 5.48 20.26 4.35
C PHE A 36 5.83 18.77 4.26
N VAL A 37 4.89 17.88 4.58
CA VAL A 37 5.12 16.43 4.44
C VAL A 37 5.36 16.08 2.97
N ALA A 38 4.54 16.58 2.05
CA ALA A 38 4.70 16.28 0.63
C ALA A 38 6.05 16.77 0.07
N GLU A 39 6.37 18.05 0.25
CA GLU A 39 7.49 18.70 -0.43
C GLU A 39 8.82 18.48 0.28
N ILE A 40 8.83 18.43 1.62
CA ILE A 40 10.07 18.32 2.40
C ILE A 40 10.39 16.87 2.76
N VAL A 41 9.40 16.11 3.22
CA VAL A 41 9.62 14.72 3.66
C VAL A 41 9.59 13.76 2.48
N CYS A 42 8.55 13.83 1.66
CA CYS A 42 8.37 12.93 0.51
C CYS A 42 9.09 13.43 -0.75
N GLY A 43 9.53 14.68 -0.79
CA GLY A 43 10.28 15.24 -1.92
C GLY A 43 9.46 15.36 -3.21
N VAL A 44 8.14 15.51 -3.10
CA VAL A 44 7.22 15.59 -4.25
C VAL A 44 6.31 16.81 -4.16
N PRO A 45 5.81 17.33 -5.30
CA PRO A 45 4.86 18.44 -5.27
C PRO A 45 3.61 18.11 -4.45
N SER A 46 3.17 19.08 -3.64
CA SER A 46 1.93 18.97 -2.88
C SER A 46 0.70 18.97 -3.80
N ILE A 47 -0.39 18.33 -3.32
CA ILE A 47 -1.69 18.35 -4.00
C ILE A 47 -2.57 19.40 -3.32
N ASP A 48 -3.18 20.28 -4.12
CA ASP A 48 -4.09 21.31 -3.64
C ASP A 48 -5.19 20.77 -2.72
N LEU A 49 -5.54 21.53 -1.69
CA LEU A 49 -6.69 21.23 -0.85
C LEU A 49 -8.00 21.37 -1.66
N PRO A 50 -8.96 20.44 -1.51
CA PRO A 50 -10.23 20.46 -2.23
C PRO A 50 -11.23 21.43 -1.57
N LEU A 51 -10.89 22.73 -1.51
CA LEU A 51 -11.58 23.77 -0.71
C LEU A 51 -13.07 23.94 -1.03
N ASN A 52 -13.47 23.65 -2.27
CA ASN A 52 -14.84 23.82 -2.76
C ASN A 52 -15.61 22.50 -2.84
N PHE A 53 -15.05 21.40 -2.32
CA PHE A 53 -15.68 20.10 -2.39
C PHE A 53 -16.91 20.05 -1.47
N ARG A 54 -18.02 19.53 -2.02
CA ARG A 54 -19.30 19.41 -1.32
C ARG A 54 -19.66 17.95 -1.13
N LEU A 55 -19.92 17.60 0.12
CA LEU A 55 -20.42 16.32 0.54
C LEU A 55 -21.94 16.32 0.57
N PRO A 56 -22.58 15.15 0.42
CA PRO A 56 -24.01 15.03 0.61
C PRO A 56 -24.38 15.30 2.08
N ALA A 57 -25.63 15.67 2.36
CA ALA A 57 -26.01 16.21 3.67
C ALA A 57 -25.85 15.20 4.82
N GLU A 58 -26.05 13.92 4.53
CA GLU A 58 -25.84 12.80 5.45
C GLU A 58 -24.38 12.64 5.89
N ALA A 59 -23.42 13.26 5.19
CA ALA A 59 -22.00 13.19 5.55
C ALA A 59 -21.68 13.84 6.90
N ARG A 60 -22.60 14.63 7.47
CA ARG A 60 -22.51 15.15 8.84
C ARG A 60 -22.45 14.04 9.89
N GLU A 61 -23.07 12.91 9.61
CA GLU A 61 -23.14 11.75 10.50
C GLU A 61 -22.08 10.69 10.16
N TRP A 62 -21.26 10.92 9.14
CA TRP A 62 -20.22 9.95 8.77
C TRP A 62 -19.05 10.02 9.74
N PRO A 63 -18.36 8.89 9.99
CA PRO A 63 -17.04 8.92 10.61
C PRO A 63 -16.13 9.91 9.89
N SER A 64 -15.37 10.71 10.63
CA SER A 64 -14.58 11.81 10.05
C SER A 64 -13.58 11.33 8.99
N LEU A 65 -13.01 10.15 9.19
CA LEU A 65 -12.12 9.51 8.22
C LEU A 65 -12.84 9.10 6.93
N ASP A 66 -14.08 8.62 7.04
CA ASP A 66 -14.91 8.26 5.88
C ASP A 66 -15.24 9.48 5.03
N ALA A 67 -15.63 10.58 5.67
CA ALA A 67 -15.84 11.85 4.99
C ALA A 67 -14.53 12.38 4.36
N ALA A 68 -13.40 12.30 5.06
CA ALA A 68 -12.11 12.74 4.53
C ALA A 68 -11.68 11.95 3.29
N LEU A 69 -11.77 10.62 3.32
CA LEU A 69 -11.42 9.78 2.16
C LEU A 69 -12.41 9.96 1.00
N HIS A 70 -13.70 10.19 1.27
CA HIS A 70 -14.66 10.52 0.22
C HIS A 70 -14.31 11.85 -0.48
N VAL A 71 -13.87 12.86 0.29
CA VAL A 71 -13.39 14.14 -0.26
C VAL A 71 -12.13 13.94 -1.10
N LEU A 72 -11.10 13.29 -0.55
CA LEU A 72 -9.81 13.08 -1.23
C LEU A 72 -9.93 12.21 -2.48
N SER A 73 -10.85 11.24 -2.45
CA SER A 73 -11.17 10.39 -3.59
C SER A 73 -12.10 11.04 -4.61
N GLY A 74 -12.50 12.30 -4.43
CA GLY A 74 -13.43 13.00 -5.32
C GLY A 74 -14.75 12.26 -5.51
N SER A 75 -15.33 11.75 -4.42
CA SER A 75 -16.55 10.92 -4.38
C SER A 75 -16.44 9.54 -5.04
N LYS A 76 -15.27 9.12 -5.50
CA LYS A 76 -15.09 7.79 -6.11
C LYS A 76 -15.00 6.66 -5.08
N PHE A 77 -14.55 6.96 -3.87
CA PHE A 77 -14.59 6.04 -2.75
C PHE A 77 -15.80 6.35 -1.86
N ASP A 78 -16.65 5.35 -1.65
CA ASP A 78 -17.70 5.38 -0.63
C ASP A 78 -17.54 4.14 0.27
N PRO A 79 -17.19 4.34 1.56
CA PRO A 79 -16.90 3.24 2.47
C PRO A 79 -18.10 2.32 2.74
N ARG A 80 -19.32 2.74 2.39
CA ARG A 80 -20.57 2.00 2.58
C ARG A 80 -20.87 1.05 1.42
N THR A 81 -20.33 1.33 0.23
CA THR A 81 -20.57 0.54 -0.98
C THR A 81 -19.39 -0.36 -1.34
N CYS A 82 -18.22 -0.12 -0.75
CA CYS A 82 -17.05 -0.96 -0.95
C CYS A 82 -17.25 -2.36 -0.37
N ARG A 83 -16.75 -3.36 -1.09
CA ARG A 83 -16.68 -4.74 -0.57
C ARG A 83 -15.77 -4.77 0.65
N ARG A 84 -16.18 -5.51 1.66
CA ARG A 84 -15.41 -5.80 2.87
C ARG A 84 -15.44 -7.29 3.14
N ASN A 85 -14.49 -7.75 3.95
CA ASN A 85 -14.44 -9.14 4.39
C ASN A 85 -15.65 -9.43 5.29
N THR A 86 -16.45 -10.42 4.88
CA THR A 86 -17.66 -10.87 5.59
C THR A 86 -17.40 -12.10 6.46
N THR A 87 -16.17 -12.60 6.50
CA THR A 87 -15.76 -13.71 7.37
C THR A 87 -16.04 -13.35 8.82
N GLN A 88 -16.71 -14.26 9.52
CA GLN A 88 -16.98 -14.11 10.95
C GLN A 88 -15.75 -14.58 11.72
N TYR A 89 -15.09 -13.64 12.37
CA TYR A 89 -14.03 -13.90 13.34
C TYR A 89 -14.61 -13.75 14.74
N THR A 90 -14.16 -14.57 15.68
CA THR A 90 -14.40 -14.31 17.10
C THR A 90 -13.73 -13.00 17.51
N PRO A 91 -14.16 -12.34 18.60
CA PRO A 91 -13.50 -11.12 19.07
C PRO A 91 -12.00 -11.29 19.33
N GLU A 92 -11.58 -12.46 19.81
CA GLU A 92 -10.16 -12.78 20.00
C GLU A 92 -9.40 -12.88 18.68
N GLU A 93 -10.00 -13.52 17.66
CA GLU A 93 -9.42 -13.58 16.31
C GLU A 93 -9.37 -12.22 15.64
N GLU A 94 -10.41 -11.40 15.79
CA GLU A 94 -10.44 -10.04 15.22
C GLU A 94 -9.36 -9.15 15.86
N GLY A 95 -9.13 -9.29 17.17
CA GLY A 95 -8.01 -8.67 17.87
C GLY A 95 -6.63 -9.11 17.36
N LYS A 96 -6.55 -10.25 16.67
CA LYS A 96 -5.32 -10.82 16.08
C LYS A 96 -5.28 -10.78 14.55
N LEU A 97 -6.32 -10.25 13.91
CA LEU A 97 -6.45 -10.29 12.45
C LEU A 97 -5.38 -9.42 11.79
N PHE A 98 -4.62 -10.04 10.89
CA PHE A 98 -3.72 -9.34 9.97
C PHE A 98 -4.47 -8.98 8.68
N SER A 99 -4.50 -7.69 8.33
CA SER A 99 -4.90 -7.26 6.99
C SER A 99 -3.67 -7.00 6.15
N VAL A 100 -3.46 -7.83 5.13
CA VAL A 100 -2.49 -7.54 4.07
C VAL A 100 -3.15 -6.60 3.08
N ILE A 101 -2.64 -5.38 2.93
CA ILE A 101 -3.13 -4.42 1.95
C ILE A 101 -2.22 -4.39 0.72
N CYS A 102 -2.81 -4.25 -0.46
CA CYS A 102 -2.08 -4.08 -1.71
C CYS A 102 -2.79 -3.06 -2.63
N PRO A 103 -2.27 -1.83 -2.77
CA PRO A 103 -2.66 -0.96 -3.87
C PRO A 103 -2.03 -1.45 -5.17
N THR A 104 -2.84 -1.60 -6.23
CA THR A 104 -2.34 -2.02 -7.55
C THR A 104 -3.04 -1.23 -8.67
N ASN A 105 -2.71 -1.56 -9.92
CA ASN A 105 -3.38 -1.01 -11.08
C ASN A 105 -3.43 -1.97 -12.27
N SER A 106 -4.25 -1.61 -13.26
CA SER A 106 -4.46 -2.41 -14.48
C SER A 106 -3.19 -2.72 -15.28
N ASN A 107 -2.11 -1.96 -15.13
CA ASN A 107 -0.83 -2.22 -15.81
C ASN A 107 0.01 -3.28 -15.08
N ARG A 108 -0.31 -3.58 -13.81
CA ARG A 108 0.42 -4.53 -12.94
C ARG A 108 -0.21 -5.91 -12.88
N ARG A 109 -1.24 -6.18 -13.70
CA ARG A 109 -1.95 -7.47 -13.80
C ARG A 109 -1.10 -8.73 -13.94
N MET A 110 0.14 -8.60 -14.43
CA MET A 110 1.08 -9.73 -14.48
C MET A 110 1.52 -10.22 -13.09
N TRP A 111 1.48 -9.36 -12.09
CA TRP A 111 1.91 -9.64 -10.72
C TRP A 111 0.78 -10.13 -9.81
N HIS A 112 -0.48 -9.96 -10.23
CA HIS A 112 -1.63 -10.29 -9.39
C HIS A 112 -1.67 -11.76 -8.94
N GLY A 113 -1.20 -12.67 -9.80
CA GLY A 113 -1.03 -14.07 -9.44
C GLY A 113 0.02 -14.27 -8.35
N LEU A 114 1.17 -13.59 -8.46
CA LEU A 114 2.23 -13.66 -7.46
C LEU A 114 1.76 -13.16 -6.10
N LEU A 115 1.10 -11.99 -6.06
CA LEU A 115 0.57 -11.43 -4.81
C LEU A 115 -0.29 -12.45 -4.06
N TYR A 116 -1.24 -13.07 -4.76
CA TYR A 116 -2.13 -14.04 -4.13
C TYR A 116 -1.40 -15.29 -3.64
N GLU A 117 -0.40 -15.76 -4.39
CA GLU A 117 0.43 -16.91 -3.97
C GLU A 117 1.24 -16.57 -2.70
N CYS A 118 1.84 -15.39 -2.64
CA CYS A 118 2.55 -14.91 -1.44
C CYS A 118 1.62 -14.80 -0.23
N PHE A 119 0.40 -14.27 -0.42
CA PHE A 119 -0.62 -14.18 0.62
C PHE A 119 -1.11 -15.56 1.08
N GLN A 120 -1.47 -16.43 0.14
CA GLN A 120 -1.98 -17.77 0.42
C GLN A 120 -0.93 -18.60 1.18
N ALA A 121 0.34 -18.47 0.81
CA ALA A 121 1.43 -19.18 1.44
C ALA A 121 1.70 -18.72 2.88
N GLN A 122 1.22 -17.54 3.32
CA GLN A 122 1.44 -17.09 4.69
C GLN A 122 0.87 -18.11 5.69
N ARG A 123 1.67 -18.47 6.68
CA ARG A 123 1.28 -19.44 7.73
C ARG A 123 0.46 -18.82 8.85
N TYR A 124 0.62 -17.52 9.08
CA TYR A 124 -0.18 -16.80 10.08
C TYR A 124 -1.67 -16.85 9.76
N GLU A 125 -2.47 -17.13 10.78
CA GLU A 125 -3.92 -16.94 10.79
C GLU A 125 -4.31 -16.32 12.15
N PRO A 126 -5.35 -15.47 12.20
CA PRO A 126 -6.24 -15.10 11.11
C PRO A 126 -5.65 -14.00 10.18
N LYS A 127 -5.87 -14.12 8.87
CA LYS A 127 -5.47 -13.10 7.87
C LYS A 127 -6.50 -12.81 6.78
N GLU A 128 -6.41 -11.62 6.19
CA GLU A 128 -7.15 -11.21 5.00
C GLU A 128 -6.27 -10.45 4.00
N LEU A 129 -6.66 -10.43 2.72
CA LEU A 129 -6.01 -9.69 1.65
C LEU A 129 -6.95 -8.63 1.10
N VAL A 130 -6.59 -7.35 1.23
CA VAL A 130 -7.38 -6.21 0.77
C VAL A 130 -6.69 -5.55 -0.41
N ILE A 131 -7.33 -5.61 -1.58
CA ILE A 131 -6.78 -5.10 -2.83
C ILE A 131 -7.57 -3.88 -3.27
N VAL A 132 -6.85 -2.78 -3.52
CA VAL A 132 -7.38 -1.57 -4.16
C VAL A 132 -6.77 -1.47 -5.55
N ASP A 133 -7.51 -1.92 -6.55
CA ASP A 133 -7.12 -1.89 -7.97
C ASP A 133 -7.68 -0.65 -8.65
N THR A 134 -6.87 -0.02 -9.50
CA THR A 134 -7.18 1.22 -10.20
C THR A 134 -6.80 1.13 -11.67
N GLY A 135 -7.46 1.90 -12.53
CA GLY A 135 -7.08 2.00 -13.94
C GLY A 135 -8.27 1.80 -14.87
N THR A 136 -8.00 1.20 -16.03
CA THR A 136 -8.98 1.19 -17.13
C THR A 136 -9.96 0.03 -17.08
N ALA A 137 -9.62 -1.06 -16.40
CA ALA A 137 -10.49 -2.21 -16.24
C ALA A 137 -10.06 -3.04 -15.01
N PRO A 138 -10.98 -3.84 -14.44
CA PRO A 138 -10.67 -4.70 -13.30
C PRO A 138 -9.77 -5.88 -13.67
N SER A 139 -9.12 -6.45 -12.66
CA SER A 139 -8.46 -7.75 -12.72
C SER A 139 -9.46 -8.90 -12.68
N THR A 140 -9.62 -9.61 -13.81
CA THR A 140 -10.41 -10.85 -13.87
C THR A 140 -9.92 -11.91 -12.88
N LYS A 141 -8.59 -12.00 -12.70
CA LYS A 141 -7.94 -12.92 -11.75
C LYS A 141 -8.42 -12.68 -10.32
N PHE A 142 -8.42 -11.43 -9.84
CA PHE A 142 -8.89 -11.13 -8.48
C PHE A 142 -10.40 -11.20 -8.35
N GLU A 143 -11.16 -10.90 -9.41
CA GLU A 143 -12.62 -11.13 -9.42
C GLU A 143 -12.97 -12.61 -9.27
N GLU A 144 -12.19 -13.52 -9.85
CA GLU A 144 -12.33 -14.97 -9.68
C GLU A 144 -11.91 -15.40 -8.28
N ILE A 145 -10.70 -15.02 -7.84
CA ILE A 145 -10.20 -15.37 -6.50
C ILE A 145 -11.16 -14.91 -5.39
N ALA A 146 -11.67 -13.69 -5.45
CA ALA A 146 -12.56 -13.15 -4.41
C ALA A 146 -13.95 -13.81 -4.38
N LYS A 147 -14.31 -14.64 -5.37
CA LYS A 147 -15.52 -15.49 -5.31
C LYS A 147 -15.26 -16.77 -4.51
N ASP A 148 -14.03 -17.29 -4.57
CA ASP A 148 -13.67 -18.61 -4.05
C ASP A 148 -12.96 -18.52 -2.68
N ASP A 149 -12.16 -17.49 -2.43
CA ASP A 149 -11.48 -17.24 -1.15
C ASP A 149 -12.09 -16.03 -0.42
N PRO A 150 -12.90 -16.23 0.63
CA PRO A 150 -13.58 -15.14 1.35
C PRO A 150 -12.61 -14.23 2.12
N ARG A 151 -11.34 -14.63 2.29
CA ARG A 151 -10.30 -13.78 2.88
C ARG A 151 -9.83 -12.70 1.92
N VAL A 152 -10.16 -12.79 0.63
CA VAL A 152 -9.73 -11.83 -0.40
C VAL A 152 -10.83 -10.79 -0.66
N VAL A 153 -10.53 -9.55 -0.30
CA VAL A 153 -11.39 -8.38 -0.50
C VAL A 153 -10.86 -7.54 -1.66
N TYR A 154 -11.48 -7.71 -2.82
CA TYR A 154 -11.10 -6.99 -4.03
C TYR A 154 -12.05 -5.83 -4.34
N ASN A 155 -11.51 -4.62 -4.47
CA ASN A 155 -12.23 -3.43 -4.91
C ASN A 155 -11.51 -2.77 -6.09
N PHE A 156 -12.25 -2.56 -7.19
CA PHE A 156 -11.77 -1.87 -8.37
C PHE A 156 -12.37 -0.47 -8.47
N PHE A 157 -11.54 0.52 -8.80
CA PHE A 157 -11.95 1.90 -9.03
C PHE A 157 -11.50 2.37 -10.43
N PRO A 158 -12.42 2.84 -11.29
CA PRO A 158 -12.09 3.32 -12.63
C PRO A 158 -11.52 4.75 -12.57
N VAL A 159 -10.36 4.88 -11.94
CA VAL A 159 -9.58 6.11 -11.76
C VAL A 159 -8.15 5.89 -12.24
N ALA A 160 -7.50 6.93 -12.73
CA ALA A 160 -6.12 6.84 -13.18
C ALA A 160 -5.15 6.72 -11.98
N ASP A 161 -3.92 6.31 -12.26
CA ASP A 161 -2.81 6.46 -11.34
C ASP A 161 -2.21 7.86 -11.52
N THR A 162 -1.80 8.53 -10.44
CA THR A 162 -1.09 9.82 -10.52
C THR A 162 0.22 9.75 -11.29
N LYS A 163 0.80 8.55 -11.47
CA LYS A 163 1.96 8.32 -12.34
C LYS A 163 1.60 8.37 -13.84
N ASP A 164 0.33 8.37 -14.24
CA ASP A 164 -0.06 8.55 -15.65
C ASP A 164 0.24 10.01 -16.06
N PRO A 165 1.05 10.27 -17.11
CA PRO A 165 1.34 11.64 -17.55
C PRO A 165 0.11 12.45 -17.97
N ARG A 166 -1.04 11.80 -18.16
CA ARG A 166 -2.32 12.40 -18.56
C ARG A 166 -3.30 12.52 -17.39
N ALA A 167 -2.89 12.12 -16.19
CA ALA A 167 -3.69 12.18 -14.98
C ALA A 167 -3.59 13.55 -14.30
N ASN A 168 -4.71 14.06 -13.78
CA ASN A 168 -4.70 15.21 -12.88
C ASN A 168 -5.14 14.77 -11.48
N ALA A 169 -4.28 15.03 -10.50
CA ALA A 169 -4.52 14.75 -9.09
C ALA A 169 -5.44 15.79 -8.40
N ASP A 170 -5.74 16.90 -9.08
CA ASP A 170 -6.49 18.04 -8.53
C ASP A 170 -8.00 17.76 -8.33
N GLY A 171 -8.50 16.62 -8.80
CA GLY A 171 -9.91 16.24 -8.73
C GLY A 171 -10.86 17.12 -9.55
N LYS A 172 -10.34 18.09 -10.32
CA LYS A 172 -11.13 19.01 -11.15
C LYS A 172 -11.28 18.52 -12.59
N SER A 173 -10.42 17.60 -13.03
CA SER A 173 -10.43 17.05 -14.40
C SER A 173 -11.33 15.82 -14.55
N LYS A 174 -11.76 15.54 -15.79
CA LYS A 174 -12.44 14.28 -16.16
C LYS A 174 -11.58 13.02 -15.96
N ASN A 175 -10.25 13.18 -15.88
CA ASN A 175 -9.27 12.11 -15.68
C ASN A 175 -8.72 12.17 -14.24
N GLN A 176 -9.59 11.91 -13.28
CA GLN A 176 -9.21 11.87 -11.88
C GLN A 176 -8.19 10.76 -11.62
N ALA A 177 -7.17 11.09 -10.84
CA ALA A 177 -6.13 10.17 -10.46
C ALA A 177 -5.98 10.06 -8.96
N TRP A 178 -5.70 8.86 -8.48
CA TRP A 178 -5.41 8.61 -7.08
C TRP A 178 -3.92 8.39 -6.86
N SER A 179 -3.41 9.05 -5.84
CA SER A 179 -2.04 8.86 -5.36
C SER A 179 -1.86 7.48 -4.72
N LEU A 180 -0.62 7.05 -4.56
CA LEU A 180 -0.32 5.79 -3.90
C LEU A 180 -0.72 5.84 -2.41
N GLY A 181 -0.46 6.98 -1.75
CA GLY A 181 -0.86 7.19 -0.36
C GLY A 181 -2.38 7.17 -0.16
N LEU A 182 -3.15 7.78 -1.06
CA LEU A 182 -4.62 7.71 -1.01
C LEU A 182 -5.12 6.27 -1.18
N LYS A 183 -4.56 5.50 -2.11
CA LYS A 183 -4.92 4.08 -2.29
C LYS A 183 -4.63 3.27 -1.03
N ARG A 184 -3.49 3.51 -0.37
CA ARG A 184 -3.14 2.85 0.90
C ARG A 184 -4.09 3.22 2.03
N ASN A 185 -4.46 4.49 2.16
CA ASN A 185 -5.46 4.91 3.16
C ASN A 185 -6.82 4.26 2.92
N ILE A 186 -7.26 4.18 1.65
CA ILE A 186 -8.50 3.49 1.28
C ILE A 186 -8.40 1.99 1.64
N ALA A 187 -7.28 1.34 1.34
CA ALA A 187 -7.07 -0.07 1.68
C ALA A 187 -7.08 -0.31 3.20
N CYS A 188 -6.39 0.54 3.99
CA CYS A 188 -6.40 0.49 5.45
C CYS A 188 -7.81 0.69 6.02
N ARG A 189 -8.62 1.52 5.37
CA ARG A 189 -10.01 1.76 5.77
C ARG A 189 -10.92 0.56 5.50
N ILE A 190 -10.71 -0.14 4.38
CA ILE A 190 -11.47 -1.34 4.01
C ILE A 190 -11.09 -2.52 4.91
N ALA A 191 -9.79 -2.64 5.21
CA ALA A 191 -9.24 -3.63 6.13
C ALA A 191 -9.96 -3.62 7.49
N ARG A 192 -10.03 -4.79 8.12
CA ARG A 192 -10.61 -5.02 9.45
C ARG A 192 -9.58 -5.32 10.54
N GLY A 193 -8.41 -5.82 10.15
CA GLY A 193 -7.37 -6.28 11.04
C GLY A 193 -6.88 -5.22 12.03
N SER A 194 -6.51 -5.68 13.22
CA SER A 194 -5.87 -4.86 14.25
C SER A 194 -4.43 -4.50 13.87
N VAL A 195 -3.80 -5.33 13.02
CA VAL A 195 -2.49 -5.10 12.42
C VAL A 195 -2.61 -5.14 10.91
N ILE A 196 -1.87 -4.26 10.25
CA ILE A 196 -1.85 -4.09 8.80
C ILE A 196 -0.42 -4.34 8.29
N ALA A 197 -0.30 -5.18 7.26
CA ALA A 197 0.92 -5.38 6.48
C ALA A 197 0.72 -4.84 5.06
N GLN A 198 1.80 -4.42 4.41
CA GLN A 198 1.76 -3.97 3.01
C GLN A 198 2.49 -4.96 2.14
N PHE A 199 1.79 -5.53 1.17
CA PHE A 199 2.42 -6.32 0.11
C PHE A 199 2.42 -5.51 -1.18
N ASP A 200 3.60 -5.28 -1.73
CA ASP A 200 3.77 -4.92 -3.13
C ASP A 200 3.51 -6.18 -3.99
N ASP A 201 2.78 -6.03 -5.10
CA ASP A 201 2.33 -7.18 -5.89
C ASP A 201 3.46 -7.89 -6.66
N ASP A 202 4.58 -7.21 -6.88
CA ASP A 202 5.79 -7.71 -7.56
C ASP A 202 6.82 -8.33 -6.60
N ASP A 203 6.67 -8.18 -5.29
CA ASP A 203 7.64 -8.66 -4.31
C ASP A 203 7.40 -10.10 -3.87
N LEU A 204 8.47 -10.73 -3.35
CA LEU A 204 8.42 -12.08 -2.81
C LEU A 204 8.33 -12.03 -1.28
N TYR A 205 7.27 -12.62 -0.71
CA TYR A 205 7.10 -12.71 0.74
C TYR A 205 7.22 -14.16 1.19
N PHE A 206 8.05 -14.37 2.21
CA PHE A 206 8.27 -15.68 2.80
C PHE A 206 7.02 -16.12 3.60
N PRO A 207 6.64 -17.42 3.62
CA PRO A 207 5.46 -17.91 4.33
C PRO A 207 5.36 -17.52 5.81
N GLU A 208 6.50 -17.33 6.48
CA GLU A 208 6.58 -16.94 7.89
C GLU A 208 6.68 -15.42 8.09
N TYR A 209 6.52 -14.59 7.04
CA TYR A 209 6.67 -13.12 7.14
C TYR A 209 5.72 -12.54 8.19
N LEU A 210 4.42 -12.84 8.11
CA LEU A 210 3.43 -12.35 9.09
C LEU A 210 3.63 -12.96 10.49
N ASP A 211 3.94 -14.27 10.57
CA ASP A 211 4.24 -14.96 11.83
C ASP A 211 5.41 -14.33 12.56
N TRP A 212 6.44 -13.95 11.81
CA TRP A 212 7.62 -13.33 12.36
C TRP A 212 7.31 -11.92 12.88
N PHE A 213 6.51 -11.15 12.14
CA PHE A 213 6.17 -9.79 12.52
C PHE A 213 5.22 -9.69 13.71
N TRP A 214 4.27 -10.63 13.83
CA TRP A 214 3.24 -10.61 14.88
C TRP A 214 3.76 -10.35 16.30
N PRO A 215 4.66 -11.19 16.88
CA PRO A 215 5.12 -10.97 18.25
C PRO A 215 5.90 -9.64 18.42
N ARG A 216 6.51 -9.13 17.34
CA ARG A 216 7.35 -7.92 17.36
C ARG A 216 6.50 -6.66 17.36
N VAL A 217 5.44 -6.62 16.55
CA VAL A 217 4.51 -5.49 16.56
C VAL A 217 3.66 -5.47 17.84
N VAL A 218 3.27 -6.65 18.36
CA VAL A 218 2.59 -6.74 19.66
C VAL A 218 3.47 -6.22 20.79
N GLN A 219 4.75 -6.59 20.81
CA GLN A 219 5.71 -6.06 21.78
C GLN A 219 5.88 -4.54 21.67
N ALA A 220 5.99 -4.01 20.44
CA ALA A 220 6.15 -2.58 20.20
C ALA A 220 4.90 -1.77 20.57
N ALA A 221 3.72 -2.33 20.33
CA ALA A 221 2.43 -1.72 20.64
C ALA A 221 2.13 -1.70 22.14
N GLY A 222 2.49 -2.78 22.84
CA GLY A 222 1.97 -3.02 24.19
C GLY A 222 0.45 -3.17 24.22
N ALA A 223 -0.10 -3.33 25.43
CA ALA A 223 -1.54 -3.30 25.65
C ALA A 223 -2.03 -1.85 25.81
N ASP A 224 -3.10 -1.48 25.12
CA ASP A 224 -3.80 -0.20 25.24
C ASP A 224 -5.32 -0.47 25.33
N GLY A 225 -5.83 -0.52 26.56
CA GLY A 225 -7.21 -0.93 26.82
C GLY A 225 -7.44 -2.42 26.51
N ASP A 226 -8.42 -2.70 25.66
CA ASP A 226 -8.77 -4.04 25.17
C ASP A 226 -8.04 -4.42 23.86
N GLY A 227 -7.14 -3.57 23.36
CA GLY A 227 -6.44 -3.77 22.10
C GLY A 227 -4.94 -3.44 22.14
N LEU A 228 -4.35 -3.38 20.94
CA LEU A 228 -2.96 -2.98 20.74
C LEU A 228 -2.83 -1.45 20.72
N GLY A 229 -1.81 -0.92 21.40
CA GLY A 229 -1.41 0.47 21.29
C GLY A 229 -0.92 0.83 19.89
N PRO A 230 -0.82 2.13 19.53
CA PRO A 230 -0.26 2.52 18.25
C PRO A 230 1.23 2.19 18.20
N ALA A 231 1.64 1.35 17.25
CA ALA A 231 3.04 1.09 16.94
C ALA A 231 3.24 0.58 15.50
N LEU A 232 4.51 0.59 15.08
CA LEU A 232 5.01 0.05 13.83
C LEU A 232 6.30 -0.75 14.08
N ALA A 233 6.41 -1.91 13.42
CA ALA A 233 7.59 -2.75 13.40
C ALA A 233 8.11 -2.85 11.96
N LYS A 234 9.40 -2.55 11.74
CA LYS A 234 10.00 -2.41 10.42
C LYS A 234 11.34 -3.13 10.32
N LEU A 235 11.59 -3.79 9.20
CA LEU A 235 12.91 -4.32 8.88
C LEU A 235 13.88 -3.18 8.55
N SER A 236 15.07 -3.24 9.14
CA SER A 236 16.19 -2.34 8.82
C SER A 236 16.98 -2.79 7.59
N GLU A 237 16.72 -4.00 7.09
CA GLU A 237 17.46 -4.69 6.04
C GLU A 237 16.55 -5.71 5.36
N TRP A 238 16.80 -6.04 4.09
CA TRP A 238 15.95 -6.93 3.30
C TRP A 238 16.77 -7.62 2.21
N HIS A 239 16.14 -8.55 1.52
CA HIS A 239 16.73 -9.14 0.32
C HIS A 239 16.22 -8.41 -0.92
N LEU A 240 17.01 -8.40 -1.99
CA LEU A 240 16.55 -8.03 -3.32
C LEU A 240 16.49 -9.27 -4.19
N PHE A 241 15.56 -9.29 -5.11
CA PHE A 241 15.46 -10.31 -6.14
C PHE A 241 15.59 -9.64 -7.53
N ASP A 242 16.74 -9.84 -8.18
CA ASP A 242 16.99 -9.31 -9.52
C ASP A 242 16.33 -10.21 -10.57
N LEU A 243 15.25 -9.70 -11.17
CA LEU A 243 14.48 -10.44 -12.18
C LEU A 243 15.26 -10.67 -13.49
N ALA A 244 16.29 -9.88 -13.79
CA ALA A 244 17.03 -9.96 -15.05
C ALA A 244 18.00 -11.14 -15.08
N ASN A 245 18.65 -11.42 -13.96
CA ASN A 245 19.61 -12.52 -13.81
C ASN A 245 19.13 -13.63 -12.86
N MET A 246 17.96 -13.44 -12.24
CA MET A 246 17.34 -14.37 -11.31
C MET A 246 18.17 -14.63 -10.05
N ALA A 247 18.86 -13.59 -9.57
CA ALA A 247 19.73 -13.66 -8.40
C ALA A 247 19.12 -12.96 -7.18
N PHE A 248 19.46 -13.47 -6.00
CA PHE A 248 19.16 -12.81 -4.73
C PHE A 248 20.36 -12.00 -4.26
N HIS A 249 20.09 -10.82 -3.71
CA HIS A 249 21.06 -9.94 -3.09
C HIS A 249 20.60 -9.56 -1.68
N TYR A 250 21.52 -9.06 -0.87
CA TYR A 250 21.22 -8.55 0.46
C TYR A 250 21.41 -7.04 0.54
N MET A 251 20.42 -6.33 1.07
CA MET A 251 20.38 -4.88 1.20
C MET A 251 20.37 -4.47 2.68
N ASN A 252 21.40 -3.72 3.07
CA ASN A 252 21.47 -3.05 4.37
C ASN A 252 21.69 -1.55 4.14
N PRO A 253 20.64 -0.72 4.21
CA PRO A 253 20.73 0.74 4.03
C PRO A 253 21.76 1.43 4.93
N LEU A 254 22.06 0.87 6.11
CA LEU A 254 23.01 1.47 7.05
C LEU A 254 24.47 1.26 6.62
N GLU A 255 24.75 0.30 5.74
CA GLU A 255 26.08 0.09 5.20
C GLU A 255 26.41 1.15 4.13
N ARG A 256 27.45 1.95 4.36
CA ARG A 256 27.86 3.02 3.43
C ARG A 256 28.16 2.55 2.00
N LYS A 257 28.56 1.28 1.83
CA LYS A 257 28.77 0.66 0.51
C LYS A 257 27.47 0.42 -0.26
N CYS A 258 26.34 0.35 0.44
CA CYS A 258 25.03 0.08 -0.13
C CYS A 258 24.32 1.34 -0.62
N MET A 259 24.50 2.46 0.09
CA MET A 259 23.74 3.68 -0.16
C MET A 259 24.48 4.93 0.35
N PRO A 260 24.44 6.06 -0.39
CA PRO A 260 24.96 7.34 0.10
C PRO A 260 24.30 7.76 1.41
N LEU A 261 25.08 8.35 2.33
CA LEU A 261 24.59 8.78 3.66
C LEU A 261 23.30 9.61 3.62
N ARG A 262 23.16 10.48 2.62
CA ARG A 262 21.98 11.35 2.45
C ARG A 262 20.69 10.58 2.08
N GLU A 263 20.83 9.39 1.53
CA GLU A 263 19.70 8.55 1.07
C GLU A 263 19.33 7.49 2.11
N GLN A 264 20.21 7.21 3.08
CA GLN A 264 19.97 6.21 4.13
C GLN A 264 18.69 6.46 4.95
N PRO A 265 18.33 7.69 5.38
CA PRO A 265 17.10 7.91 6.13
C PRO A 265 15.85 7.51 5.32
N ALA A 266 15.80 7.89 4.04
CA ALA A 266 14.69 7.55 3.17
C ALA A 266 14.56 6.03 2.97
N ALA A 267 15.67 5.29 2.88
CA ALA A 267 15.62 3.83 2.84
C ALA A 267 15.29 3.19 4.19
N LEU A 268 15.78 3.76 5.29
CA LEU A 268 15.53 3.26 6.64
C LEU A 268 14.10 3.50 7.12
N TYR A 269 13.38 4.47 6.56
CA TYR A 269 12.00 4.79 6.95
C TYR A 269 10.97 4.61 5.83
N GLY A 270 11.38 4.50 4.56
CA GLY A 270 10.51 4.17 3.42
C GLY A 270 10.29 2.66 3.23
N TRP A 271 9.98 2.25 2.01
CA TRP A 271 9.79 0.85 1.58
C TRP A 271 8.65 0.13 2.32
N GLY A 272 7.41 0.42 1.91
CA GLY A 272 6.17 -0.14 2.47
C GLY A 272 6.19 -1.64 2.77
N PHE A 273 6.77 -2.46 1.86
CA PHE A 273 6.85 -3.91 2.00
C PHE A 273 7.60 -4.40 3.25
N SER A 274 8.40 -3.54 3.87
CA SER A 274 9.34 -3.93 4.93
C SER A 274 8.80 -3.71 6.34
N TYR A 275 7.53 -3.30 6.50
CA TYR A 275 6.97 -3.05 7.82
C TYR A 275 5.50 -3.45 7.97
N VAL A 276 5.12 -3.67 9.22
CA VAL A 276 3.72 -3.83 9.66
C VAL A 276 3.41 -2.79 10.74
N PHE A 277 2.15 -2.40 10.84
CA PHE A 277 1.72 -1.40 11.80
C PHE A 277 0.34 -1.72 12.35
N THR A 278 0.09 -1.27 13.57
CA THR A 278 -1.24 -1.36 14.17
C THR A 278 -2.21 -0.41 13.45
N ARG A 279 -3.48 -0.81 13.34
CA ARG A 279 -4.55 0.05 12.82
C ARG A 279 -4.56 1.42 13.49
N ARG A 280 -4.39 1.44 14.82
CA ARG A 280 -4.41 2.67 15.63
C ARG A 280 -3.25 3.62 15.28
N ALA A 281 -2.08 3.11 14.90
CA ALA A 281 -0.99 3.96 14.40
C ALA A 281 -1.42 4.70 13.12
N TRP A 282 -2.06 4.00 12.18
CA TRP A 282 -2.59 4.60 10.95
C TRP A 282 -3.74 5.58 11.21
N GLU A 283 -4.67 5.28 12.11
CA GLU A 283 -5.77 6.19 12.44
C GLU A 283 -5.28 7.52 13.04
N LEU A 284 -4.17 7.49 13.79
CA LEU A 284 -3.54 8.70 14.36
C LEU A 284 -2.68 9.46 13.34
N SER A 285 -2.08 8.74 12.40
CA SER A 285 -1.23 9.33 11.36
C SER A 285 -1.40 8.63 10.02
N PRO A 286 -2.46 8.94 9.24
CA PRO A 286 -2.66 8.31 7.93
C PRO A 286 -1.50 8.60 6.97
N PHE A 287 -1.39 7.80 5.90
CA PHE A 287 -0.41 8.06 4.84
C PHE A 287 -0.65 9.45 4.22
N PRO A 288 0.39 10.22 3.88
CA PRO A 288 0.22 11.42 3.10
C PRO A 288 -0.35 11.08 1.70
N ASP A 289 -1.25 11.90 1.18
CA ASP A 289 -1.85 11.80 -0.15
C ASP A 289 -0.83 12.25 -1.20
N VAL A 290 0.19 11.43 -1.43
CA VAL A 290 1.29 11.66 -2.38
C VAL A 290 1.56 10.42 -3.24
N HIS A 291 2.17 10.64 -4.40
CA HIS A 291 2.34 9.61 -5.43
C HIS A 291 3.64 8.80 -5.29
N PHE A 292 4.54 9.24 -4.41
CA PHE A 292 5.83 8.63 -4.13
C PHE A 292 6.29 8.98 -2.72
N ALA A 293 7.07 8.09 -2.10
CA ALA A 293 7.60 8.22 -0.75
C ALA A 293 6.53 8.42 0.35
N GLU A 294 5.29 8.04 0.09
CA GLU A 294 4.19 8.07 1.06
C GLU A 294 4.46 7.14 2.26
N ASP A 295 5.22 6.06 2.05
CA ASP A 295 5.64 5.16 3.12
C ASP A 295 6.62 5.83 4.09
N ALA A 296 7.64 6.53 3.58
CA ALA A 296 8.56 7.31 4.40
C ALA A 296 7.82 8.42 5.15
N GLY A 297 6.92 9.13 4.46
CA GLY A 297 6.08 10.15 5.09
C GLY A 297 5.17 9.61 6.18
N PHE A 298 4.66 8.38 6.03
CA PHE A 298 3.90 7.71 7.07
C PHE A 298 4.75 7.42 8.32
N VAL A 299 5.92 6.80 8.16
CA VAL A 299 6.82 6.48 9.28
C VAL A 299 7.31 7.74 10.00
N GLU A 300 7.73 8.76 9.26
CA GLU A 300 8.13 10.07 9.82
C GLU A 300 6.96 10.75 10.56
N GLY A 301 5.74 10.61 10.03
CA GLY A 301 4.52 11.10 10.68
C GLY A 301 4.24 10.43 12.04
N LEU A 302 4.56 9.14 12.18
CA LEU A 302 4.49 8.40 13.45
C LEU A 302 5.56 8.88 14.43
N LEU A 303 6.82 8.97 13.97
CA LEU A 303 7.94 9.47 14.78
C LEU A 303 7.67 10.87 15.33
N ALA A 304 7.16 11.78 14.49
CA ALA A 304 6.81 13.15 14.89
C ALA A 304 5.71 13.21 15.96
N ARG A 305 4.91 12.15 16.11
CA ARG A 305 3.85 12.02 17.13
C ARG A 305 4.29 11.22 18.36
N GLY A 306 5.56 10.78 18.41
CA GLY A 306 6.06 9.92 19.48
C GLY A 306 5.46 8.51 19.46
N ILE A 307 4.90 8.07 18.33
CA ILE A 307 4.39 6.71 18.17
C ILE A 307 5.59 5.75 17.98
N PRO A 308 5.67 4.64 18.74
CA PRO A 308 6.78 3.68 18.63
C PRO A 308 7.00 3.13 17.21
N VAL A 309 8.24 3.24 16.74
CA VAL A 309 8.75 2.63 15.51
C VAL A 309 9.94 1.74 15.88
N SER A 310 9.77 0.43 15.75
CA SER A 310 10.82 -0.55 16.06
C SER A 310 11.54 -0.99 14.79
N LEU A 311 12.84 -0.71 14.69
CA LEU A 311 13.71 -1.19 13.62
C LEU A 311 14.26 -2.58 13.98
N LEU A 312 14.14 -3.52 13.05
CA LEU A 312 14.37 -4.95 13.28
C LEU A 312 15.34 -5.51 12.24
N LYS A 313 16.34 -6.24 12.69
CA LYS A 313 17.23 -7.00 11.81
C LYS A 313 16.61 -8.32 11.41
N ILE A 314 16.96 -8.81 10.22
CA ILE A 314 16.60 -10.15 9.79
C ILE A 314 17.59 -11.12 10.45
N PRO A 315 17.15 -12.30 10.94
CA PRO A 315 18.08 -13.35 11.38
C PRO A 315 19.03 -13.77 10.23
N GLU A 316 20.31 -13.99 10.52
CA GLU A 316 21.34 -14.30 9.52
C GLU A 316 21.03 -15.55 8.66
N ASP A 317 20.22 -16.47 9.19
CA ASP A 317 19.86 -17.74 8.57
C ASP A 317 18.51 -17.71 7.83
N ARG A 318 17.93 -16.52 7.60
CA ARG A 318 16.57 -16.40 7.03
C ARG A 318 16.43 -15.29 5.98
N THR A 319 15.46 -15.48 5.11
CA THR A 319 14.91 -14.42 4.25
C THR A 319 13.42 -14.27 4.58
N LEU A 320 12.96 -13.04 4.79
CA LEU A 320 11.55 -12.75 5.08
C LEU A 320 10.82 -12.15 3.89
N VAL A 321 11.49 -11.26 3.17
CA VAL A 321 10.96 -10.57 2.00
C VAL A 321 12.11 -10.30 1.04
N ALA A 322 11.82 -10.40 -0.26
CA ALA A 322 12.72 -9.93 -1.30
C ALA A 322 12.02 -8.92 -2.21
N HIS A 323 12.58 -7.71 -2.27
CA HIS A 323 12.11 -6.68 -3.18
C HIS A 323 12.52 -7.03 -4.62
N THR A 324 11.55 -7.15 -5.52
CA THR A 324 11.82 -7.52 -6.91
C THR A 324 12.31 -6.30 -7.70
N VAL A 325 13.54 -6.40 -8.18
CA VAL A 325 14.16 -5.37 -9.01
C VAL A 325 13.91 -5.70 -10.49
N HIS A 326 13.15 -4.83 -11.16
CA HIS A 326 12.84 -4.92 -12.58
C HIS A 326 12.80 -3.52 -13.24
N PRO A 327 12.79 -3.39 -14.59
CA PRO A 327 12.94 -2.10 -15.27
C PRO A 327 11.91 -1.02 -14.91
N SER A 328 10.75 -1.41 -14.40
CA SER A 328 9.68 -0.51 -13.94
C SER A 328 9.64 -0.30 -12.42
N SER A 329 10.61 -0.85 -11.67
CA SER A 329 10.70 -0.65 -10.22
C SER A 329 11.03 0.81 -9.97
N THR A 330 10.39 1.43 -8.99
CA THR A 330 10.76 2.79 -8.59
C THR A 330 11.93 2.67 -7.61
N THR A 331 13.12 2.35 -8.11
CA THR A 331 14.30 2.10 -7.26
C THR A 331 14.94 3.41 -6.81
N GLY A 332 15.20 3.53 -5.51
CA GLY A 332 16.21 4.46 -4.97
C GLY A 332 17.63 3.92 -5.18
N GLY A 333 18.62 4.43 -4.43
CA GLY A 333 20.07 4.12 -4.55
C GLY A 333 20.52 2.64 -4.45
N GLU A 334 19.62 1.67 -4.51
CA GLU A 334 19.91 0.23 -4.71
C GLU A 334 20.65 -0.06 -6.03
N VAL A 335 20.67 0.92 -6.95
CA VAL A 335 21.48 0.95 -8.18
C VAL A 335 22.50 2.08 -8.11
N SER A 336 23.38 2.09 -7.10
CA SER A 336 24.53 2.99 -7.12
C SER A 336 25.56 2.46 -8.14
N VAL A 337 25.80 3.21 -9.22
CA VAL A 337 26.89 2.92 -10.19
C VAL A 337 26.76 1.53 -10.87
N GLY A 338 25.53 1.08 -11.12
CA GLY A 338 25.27 -0.20 -11.81
C GLY A 338 25.40 -1.45 -10.92
N GLN A 339 25.63 -1.28 -9.62
CA GLN A 339 25.65 -2.36 -8.62
C GLN A 339 24.26 -2.53 -8.02
N ARG A 340 23.78 -3.77 -7.85
CA ARG A 340 22.46 -4.06 -7.24
C ARG A 340 22.66 -4.64 -5.86
N GLY A 341 22.00 -4.06 -4.85
CA GLY A 341 22.04 -4.59 -3.47
C GLY A 341 23.47 -4.77 -2.98
N CYS A 342 24.22 -3.66 -2.91
CA CYS A 342 25.60 -3.60 -2.43
C CYS A 342 26.58 -4.63 -3.05
N ASP A 343 26.22 -5.26 -4.18
CA ASP A 343 26.84 -6.45 -4.75
C ASP A 343 27.17 -7.55 -3.72
N ASN A 344 26.23 -7.82 -2.80
CA ASN A 344 26.29 -8.97 -1.88
C ASN A 344 25.34 -10.07 -2.39
N PRO A 345 25.73 -10.88 -3.40
CA PRO A 345 24.91 -12.01 -3.84
C PRO A 345 24.77 -13.01 -2.70
N VAL A 346 23.56 -13.52 -2.51
CA VAL A 346 23.29 -14.57 -1.54
C VAL A 346 22.78 -15.83 -2.23
N GLN A 347 22.88 -16.96 -1.55
CA GLN A 347 22.30 -18.19 -2.04
C GLN A 347 20.78 -18.03 -2.14
N THR A 348 20.20 -18.48 -3.26
CA THR A 348 18.74 -18.55 -3.42
C THR A 348 18.14 -19.30 -2.23
N PRO A 349 17.24 -18.66 -1.45
CA PRO A 349 16.59 -19.36 -0.36
C PRO A 349 15.70 -20.46 -0.96
N LYS A 350 15.92 -21.70 -0.54
CA LYS A 350 15.28 -22.91 -1.10
C LYS A 350 13.77 -22.82 -1.08
N GLU A 351 13.26 -22.04 -0.13
CA GLU A 351 11.86 -21.87 0.11
C GLU A 351 11.16 -20.97 -0.93
N PHE A 352 11.91 -20.18 -1.69
CA PHE A 352 11.37 -19.42 -2.83
C PHE A 352 11.32 -20.21 -4.14
N ASP A 353 11.90 -21.42 -4.22
CA ASP A 353 12.02 -22.18 -5.48
C ASP A 353 10.68 -22.46 -6.20
N GLY A 354 9.57 -22.49 -5.45
CA GLY A 354 8.21 -22.62 -5.97
C GLY A 354 7.57 -21.29 -6.41
N LEU A 355 7.70 -20.25 -5.59
CA LEU A 355 7.15 -18.91 -5.86
C LEU A 355 7.86 -18.24 -7.05
N TYR A 356 9.18 -18.36 -7.08
CA TYR A 356 10.02 -17.84 -8.15
C TYR A 356 9.71 -18.50 -9.51
N ARG A 357 9.43 -19.81 -9.57
CA ARG A 357 9.07 -20.48 -10.83
C ARG A 357 7.81 -19.89 -11.45
N LYS A 358 6.79 -19.64 -10.63
CA LYS A 358 5.53 -18.99 -11.06
C LYS A 358 5.76 -17.53 -11.49
N LEU A 359 6.65 -16.82 -10.80
CA LEU A 359 7.09 -15.48 -11.18
C LEU A 359 7.75 -15.48 -12.56
N ALA A 360 8.73 -16.37 -12.75
CA ALA A 360 9.45 -16.55 -14.00
C ALA A 360 8.48 -16.89 -15.15
N GLU A 361 7.54 -17.82 -14.96
CA GLU A 361 6.52 -18.16 -15.96
C GLU A 361 5.65 -16.95 -16.35
N SER A 362 5.21 -16.16 -15.36
CA SER A 362 4.38 -14.97 -15.55
C SER A 362 5.11 -13.85 -16.31
N VAL A 363 6.42 -13.71 -16.07
CA VAL A 363 7.30 -12.72 -16.71
C VAL A 363 7.76 -13.17 -18.10
N HIS A 364 8.15 -14.43 -18.27
CA HIS A 364 8.68 -14.97 -19.54
C HIS A 364 7.63 -14.98 -20.65
N THR A 365 6.36 -15.19 -20.29
CA THR A 365 5.23 -15.15 -21.23
C THR A 365 4.99 -13.74 -21.80
N LYS A 366 5.36 -12.68 -21.06
CA LYS A 366 5.20 -11.28 -21.49
C LYS A 366 6.48 -10.63 -22.01
N ALA A 367 7.66 -11.06 -21.57
CA ALA A 367 8.95 -10.60 -22.08
C ALA A 367 9.18 -10.96 -23.56
N LYS A 368 8.53 -12.03 -24.07
CA LYS A 368 8.48 -12.33 -25.51
C LYS A 368 7.71 -11.26 -26.32
N HIS A 369 6.87 -10.44 -25.67
CA HIS A 369 6.02 -9.45 -26.34
C HIS A 369 6.43 -8.00 -26.11
N ARG A 370 7.25 -7.71 -25.10
CA ARG A 370 7.84 -6.38 -24.86
C ARG A 370 9.23 -6.57 -24.28
N HIS A 371 10.22 -5.85 -24.79
CA HIS A 371 11.64 -5.88 -24.42
C HIS A 371 11.92 -5.57 -22.92
N LEU A 372 11.42 -6.39 -22.02
CA LEU A 372 11.56 -6.29 -20.56
C LEU A 372 12.82 -7.01 -20.04
N ILE A 373 13.38 -7.90 -20.84
CA ILE A 373 14.68 -8.53 -20.57
C ILE A 373 15.68 -7.83 -21.47
N GLY A 374 16.50 -6.95 -20.90
CA GLY A 374 17.62 -6.34 -21.61
C GLY A 374 18.49 -7.45 -22.19
N GLN A 375 18.71 -7.45 -23.50
CA GLN A 375 19.68 -8.38 -24.07
C GLN A 375 21.05 -8.08 -23.46
N PRO A 376 21.84 -9.10 -23.08
CA PRO A 376 23.21 -8.87 -22.64
C PRO A 376 23.95 -8.17 -23.78
N GLN A 377 24.46 -6.96 -23.52
CA GLN A 377 25.30 -6.26 -24.48
C GLN A 377 26.50 -7.16 -24.79
N ARG A 378 26.52 -7.73 -26.01
CA ARG A 378 27.71 -8.36 -26.55
C ARG A 378 28.78 -7.27 -26.65
N GLY A 379 29.86 -7.45 -25.91
CA GLY A 379 30.97 -6.51 -25.86
C GLY A 379 31.40 -6.06 -27.25
N SER A 380 31.45 -4.74 -27.43
CA SER A 380 32.18 -4.11 -28.51
C SER A 380 33.64 -4.49 -28.35
N ARG A 381 34.12 -5.39 -29.22
CA ARG A 381 35.55 -5.57 -29.43
C ARG A 381 36.11 -4.26 -29.94
N ALA A 382 37.05 -3.69 -29.20
CA ALA A 382 37.93 -2.66 -29.69
C ALA A 382 38.59 -3.10 -31.00
N ARG A 383 38.55 -2.23 -32.00
CA ARG A 383 39.56 -2.10 -33.05
C ARG A 383 39.88 -0.64 -33.20
#